data_AF-A0A355H9I0-F1
#
_entry.id   AF-A0A355H9I0-F1
#
_cell.length_a   1.000
_cell.length_b   1.000
_cell.length_c   1.000
_cell.angle_alpha   90.00
_cell.angle_beta   90.00
_cell.angle_gamma   90.00
#
_symmetry.space_group_name_H-M   'P 1'
#
loop_
_entity.id
_entity.type
_entity.pdbx_description
1 polymer ?
#
loop_
_entity_poly.entity_id
_entity_poly.type
_entity_poly.pdbx_seq_one_letter_code
_entity_poly.pdbx_strand_id
1 'polypeptide(L)'
;MITDFLHNCGDVEKGFVGNSEWWIVSGSVKVQIFLTNLEENAELVVAANLFQYPVQKAEINEYVLKLNGTLKLKGVSFGIRN
;
A
#
# COMPACT_ATOMS: atom_id res chain seq x y z
N MET A 1 1.94 -13.79 -12.57
CA MET A 1 3.18 -12.99 -12.42
C MET A 1 3.38 -12.49 -10.99
N ILE A 2 2.51 -11.62 -10.41
CA ILE A 2 2.66 -11.17 -9.01
C ILE A 2 2.37 -12.30 -8.02
N THR A 3 1.30 -13.05 -8.23
CA THR A 3 0.98 -14.25 -7.44
C THR A 3 2.17 -15.21 -7.40
N ASP A 4 2.76 -15.52 -8.56
CA ASP A 4 3.92 -16.41 -8.67
C ASP A 4 5.16 -15.82 -7.98
N PHE A 5 5.42 -14.52 -8.15
CA PHE A 5 6.49 -13.82 -7.44
C PHE A 5 6.33 -13.95 -5.92
N LEU A 6 5.13 -13.71 -5.40
CA LEU A 6 4.83 -13.80 -3.98
C LEU A 6 4.93 -15.24 -3.45
N HIS A 7 4.51 -16.24 -4.22
CA HIS A 7 4.73 -17.64 -3.85
C HIS A 7 6.22 -17.97 -3.68
N ASN A 8 7.07 -17.45 -4.56
CA ASN A 8 8.52 -17.64 -4.52
C ASN A 8 9.26 -16.75 -3.50
N CYS A 9 8.60 -15.71 -2.97
CA CYS A 9 9.14 -14.89 -1.89
C CYS A 9 9.08 -15.66 -0.56
N GLY A 10 10.11 -16.47 -0.28
CA GLY A 10 10.52 -17.06 1.00
C GLY A 10 9.43 -17.35 2.06
N ASP A 11 9.88 -17.40 3.33
CA ASP A 11 9.01 -17.57 4.50
C ASP A 11 8.56 -16.21 5.05
N VAL A 12 7.92 -15.39 4.20
CA VAL A 12 7.20 -14.20 4.64
C VAL A 12 5.71 -14.51 4.76
N GLU A 13 5.10 -14.02 5.84
CA GLU A 13 3.65 -14.09 5.99
C GLU A 13 3.00 -13.31 4.85
N LYS A 14 2.10 -13.97 4.12
CA LYS A 14 1.51 -13.43 2.90
C LYS A 14 0.11 -13.97 2.71
N GLY A 15 -0.72 -13.20 2.02
CA GLY A 15 -2.08 -13.62 1.68
C GLY A 15 -2.54 -13.07 0.36
N PHE A 16 -3.51 -13.78 -0.21
CA PHE A 16 -4.07 -13.57 -1.53
C PHE A 16 -5.56 -13.31 -1.32
N VAL A 17 -5.99 -12.05 -1.47
CA VAL A 17 -7.38 -11.64 -1.22
C VAL A 17 -8.25 -11.94 -2.44
N GLY A 18 -7.67 -11.86 -3.63
CA GLY A 18 -8.32 -12.21 -4.88
C GLY A 18 -7.32 -12.20 -6.04
N ASN A 19 -7.83 -11.96 -7.26
CA ASN A 19 -7.02 -11.99 -8.48
C ASN A 19 -6.19 -10.71 -8.69
N SER A 20 -6.53 -9.63 -7.98
CA SER A 20 -5.90 -8.31 -8.11
C SER A 20 -5.43 -7.72 -6.79
N GLU A 21 -5.51 -8.44 -5.66
CA GLU A 21 -5.11 -7.93 -4.35
C GLU A 21 -4.38 -8.99 -3.52
N TRP A 22 -3.26 -8.56 -2.95
CA TRP A 22 -2.33 -9.35 -2.16
C TRP A 22 -1.84 -8.56 -0.95
N TRP A 23 -1.29 -9.26 0.03
CA TRP A 23 -0.53 -8.62 1.10
C TRP A 23 0.65 -9.48 1.53
N ILE A 24 1.69 -8.82 2.03
CA ILE A 24 2.82 -9.43 2.72
C ILE A 24 3.07 -8.71 4.04
N VAL A 25 3.63 -9.40 5.02
CA VAL A 25 4.19 -8.80 6.23
C VAL A 25 5.71 -8.81 6.10
N SER A 26 6.30 -7.62 6.16
CA SER A 26 7.75 -7.43 6.19
C SER A 26 8.13 -6.72 7.47
N GLY A 27 8.79 -7.44 8.39
CA GLY A 27 9.02 -6.97 9.76
C GLY A 27 7.70 -6.70 10.49
N SER A 28 7.48 -5.47 10.94
CA SER A 28 6.26 -5.04 11.62
C SER A 28 5.22 -4.38 10.71
N VAL A 29 5.47 -4.35 9.39
CA VAL A 29 4.66 -3.59 8.44
C VAL A 29 3.93 -4.54 7.50
N LYS A 30 2.61 -4.39 7.45
CA LYS A 30 1.78 -5.03 6.43
C LYS A 30 1.79 -4.18 5.15
N VAL A 31 2.30 -4.75 4.07
CA VAL A 31 2.31 -4.16 2.74
C VAL A 31 1.18 -4.76 1.93
N GLN A 32 0.29 -3.92 1.43
CA GLN A 32 -0.76 -4.27 0.48
C GLN A 32 -0.29 -4.00 -0.94
N ILE A 33 -0.58 -4.93 -1.83
CA ILE A 33 -0.26 -4.84 -3.25
C ILE A 33 -1.57 -5.06 -3.99
N PHE A 34 -1.95 -4.16 -4.89
CA PHE A 34 -3.15 -4.34 -5.68
C PHE A 34 -3.06 -3.70 -7.06
N LEU A 35 -3.77 -4.30 -8.02
CA LEU A 35 -3.99 -3.71 -9.33
C LEU A 35 -5.26 -2.85 -9.28
N THR A 36 -5.20 -1.64 -9.84
CA THR A 36 -6.35 -0.72 -9.87
C THR A 36 -7.52 -1.25 -10.71
N ASN A 37 -7.22 -2.00 -11.77
CA ASN A 37 -8.19 -2.71 -12.61
C ASN A 37 -7.53 -3.96 -13.26
N LEU A 38 -8.30 -4.70 -14.07
CA LEU A 38 -7.83 -5.88 -14.82
C LEU A 38 -7.67 -5.62 -16.32
N GLU A 39 -7.77 -4.36 -16.75
CA GLU A 39 -7.79 -3.95 -18.15
C GLU A 39 -6.45 -3.34 -18.59
N GLU A 40 -6.36 -2.88 -19.84
CA GLU A 40 -5.21 -2.11 -20.30
C GLU A 40 -5.08 -0.82 -19.48
N ASN A 41 -3.84 -0.47 -19.11
CA ASN A 41 -3.49 0.62 -18.19
C ASN A 41 -3.76 0.35 -16.69
N ALA A 42 -3.88 -0.91 -16.28
CA ALA A 42 -3.85 -1.25 -14.87
C ALA A 42 -2.58 -0.70 -14.20
N GLU A 43 -2.76 0.01 -13.08
CA GLU A 43 -1.66 0.49 -12.25
C GLU A 43 -1.43 -0.49 -11.10
N LEU A 44 -0.17 -0.81 -10.83
CA LEU A 44 0.21 -1.57 -9.65
C LEU A 44 0.45 -0.61 -8.48
N VAL A 45 -0.42 -0.68 -7.48
CA VAL A 45 -0.28 0.09 -6.26
C VAL A 45 0.35 -0.79 -5.17
N VAL A 46 1.39 -0.25 -4.53
CA VAL A 46 2.03 -0.86 -3.37
C VAL A 46 1.92 0.13 -2.21
N ALA A 47 1.21 -0.27 -1.16
CA ALA A 47 0.92 0.57 0.00
C ALA A 47 1.34 -0.11 1.30
N ALA A 48 2.05 0.61 2.16
CA ALA A 48 2.42 0.15 3.49
C ALA A 48 1.51 0.78 4.54
N ASN A 49 0.86 -0.04 5.37
CA ASN A 49 0.01 0.46 6.43
C ASN A 49 0.88 0.92 7.61
N LEU A 50 0.95 2.23 7.84
CA LEU A 50 1.81 2.82 8.88
C LEU A 50 1.14 2.90 10.25
N PHE A 51 -0.13 3.32 10.30
CA PHE A 51 -0.91 3.40 11.54
C PHE A 51 -2.40 3.35 11.21
N GLN A 52 -3.20 2.93 12.20
CA GLN A 52 -4.66 3.00 12.09
C GLN A 52 -5.14 4.42 12.32
N TYR A 53 -6.06 4.86 11.47
CA TYR A 53 -6.63 6.20 11.55
C TYR A 53 -8.16 6.13 11.66
N PRO A 54 -8.70 5.72 12.83
CA PRO A 54 -10.10 5.37 12.98
C PRO A 54 -11.05 6.59 12.98
N VAL A 55 -10.55 7.77 13.31
CA VAL A 55 -11.32 9.02 13.33
C VAL A 55 -10.56 10.08 12.56
N GLN A 56 -11.19 10.62 11.52
CA GLN A 56 -10.60 11.69 10.75
C GLN A 56 -10.49 12.97 11.59
N LYS A 57 -9.27 13.47 11.73
CA LYS A 57 -8.90 14.74 12.37
C LYS A 57 -8.29 15.66 11.31
N ALA A 58 -8.88 16.85 11.13
CA ALA A 58 -8.44 17.80 10.11
C ALA A 58 -6.94 18.12 10.19
N GLU A 59 -6.40 18.25 11.41
CA GLU A 59 -4.99 18.53 11.67
C GLU A 59 -4.05 17.43 11.14
N ILE A 60 -4.45 16.16 11.28
CA ILE A 60 -3.65 15.04 10.78
C ILE A 60 -3.73 14.97 9.25
N ASN A 61 -4.90 15.22 8.67
CA ASN A 61 -5.04 15.30 7.21
C ASN A 61 -4.16 16.40 6.62
N GLU A 62 -4.16 17.59 7.24
CA GLU A 62 -3.30 18.71 6.84
C GLU A 62 -1.81 18.36 6.98
N TYR A 63 -1.43 17.67 8.06
CA TYR A 63 -0.07 17.22 8.27
C TYR A 63 0.39 16.22 7.19
N VAL A 64 -0.45 15.24 6.82
CA VAL A 64 -0.17 14.29 5.74
C VAL A 64 0.05 15.01 4.40
N LEU A 65 -0.77 16.02 4.09
CA LEU A 65 -0.58 16.84 2.88
C LEU A 65 0.73 17.62 2.91
N LYS A 66 1.09 18.20 4.06
CA LYS A 66 2.37 18.89 4.25
C LYS A 66 3.55 17.94 4.03
N LEU A 67 3.51 16.72 4.57
CA LEU A 67 4.56 15.71 4.34
C LEU A 67 4.79 15.43 2.86
N ASN A 68 3.72 15.30 2.07
CA ASN A 68 3.81 15.10 0.62
C ASN A 68 4.46 16.29 -0.10
N GLY A 69 4.18 17.52 0.34
CA GLY A 69 4.80 18.74 -0.21
C GLY A 69 6.26 18.96 0.21
N THR A 70 6.63 18.57 1.44
CA THR A 70 7.94 18.83 2.02
C THR A 70 8.99 17.79 1.63
N LEU A 71 8.64 16.50 1.66
CA LEU A 71 9.63 15.43 1.55
C LEU A 71 10.09 15.14 0.11
N LYS A 72 9.50 15.78 -0.91
CA LYS A 72 9.79 15.58 -2.35
C LYS A 72 9.98 14.08 -2.69
N LEU A 73 9.09 13.26 -2.16
CA LEU A 73 9.15 11.81 -2.32
C LEU A 73 9.03 11.47 -3.80
N LYS A 74 10.00 10.72 -4.35
CA LYS A 74 9.98 10.33 -5.76
C LYS A 74 9.14 9.07 -5.91
N GLY A 75 7.98 9.20 -6.55
CA GLY A 75 7.13 8.06 -6.92
C GLY A 75 6.35 7.43 -5.76
N VAL A 76 6.30 8.06 -4.60
CA VAL A 76 5.47 7.63 -3.46
C VAL A 76 4.80 8.83 -2.81
N SER A 77 3.66 8.61 -2.17
CA SER A 77 2.93 9.61 -1.40
C SER A 77 2.31 8.97 -0.16
N PHE A 78 2.11 9.77 0.88
CA PHE A 78 1.26 9.40 1.99
C PHE A 78 -0.20 9.59 1.59
N GLY A 79 -1.02 8.57 1.86
CA GLY A 79 -2.46 8.58 1.61
C GLY A 79 -3.22 8.03 2.81
N ILE A 80 -4.49 8.40 2.90
CA ILE A 80 -5.44 7.86 3.88
C ILE A 80 -6.41 6.96 3.10
N ARG A 81 -6.55 5.71 3.55
CA ARG A 81 -7.49 4.73 2.99
C ARG A 81 -8.60 4.50 4.02
N ASN A 82 -9.85 4.59 3.58
CA ASN A 82 -11.04 4.23 4.37
C ASN A 82 -11.35 2.74 4.21
#